data_AF-A0A497F8A9-F1
#
_entry.id   AF-A0A497F8A9-F1
#
_cell.length_a   1.000
_cell.length_b   1.000
_cell.length_c   1.000
_cell.angle_alpha   90.00
_cell.angle_beta   90.00
_cell.angle_gamma   90.00
#
_symmetry.space_group_name_H-M   'P 1'
#
loop_
_entity.id
_entity.type
_entity.pdbx_description
1 polymer ?
#
loop_
_entity_poly.entity_id
_entity_poly.type
_entity_poly.pdbx_seq_one_letter_code
_entity_poly.pdbx_strand_id
1 'polypeptide(L)'
;MRSYIQDLVECFKSVCESLRRYHSIMSLLSKVLRHLPDEYGMWERPVATSLALGLALIDSGCVVLGCYLLRYCLEAVIQLHYFTWLASRRGIPIRELLAKYSRFGRAFWLKMIRDVPGLPGVYRKQLARVYIELAHYTHPSTESLALLSRTGPVPARISDVARDVVDFVMYFLLHHVDEGSLRDLDPEEFSSLGLTRAAKYVAKRLRKTSH
;
A
#
# COMPACT_ATOMS: atom_id res chain seq x y z
N MET A 1 -4.25 -18.47 -37.85
CA MET A 1 -2.97 -17.72 -37.85
C MET A 1 -3.16 -16.23 -37.51
N ARG A 2 -4.12 -15.50 -38.12
CA ARG A 2 -4.40 -14.09 -37.75
C ARG A 2 -4.86 -13.89 -36.29
N SER A 3 -5.66 -14.80 -35.72
CA SER A 3 -6.09 -14.65 -34.31
C SER A 3 -4.94 -14.83 -33.31
N TYR A 4 -4.07 -15.83 -33.51
CA TYR A 4 -2.93 -16.08 -32.62
C TYR A 4 -1.93 -14.91 -32.55
N ILE A 5 -1.73 -14.20 -33.67
CA ILE A 5 -0.88 -12.99 -33.70
C ILE A 5 -1.57 -11.83 -32.97
N GLN A 6 -2.90 -11.68 -33.09
CA GLN A 6 -3.65 -10.68 -32.32
C GLN A 6 -3.59 -10.96 -30.81
N ASP A 7 -3.79 -12.21 -30.39
CA ASP A 7 -3.72 -12.62 -28.99
C ASP A 7 -2.32 -12.36 -28.39
N LEU A 8 -1.25 -12.63 -29.16
CA LEU A 8 0.12 -12.32 -28.77
C LEU A 8 0.39 -10.81 -28.66
N VAL A 9 -0.14 -10.00 -29.57
CA VAL A 9 0.00 -8.53 -29.54
C VAL A 9 -0.76 -7.94 -28.36
N GLU A 10 -1.96 -8.42 -28.06
CA GLU A 10 -2.74 -8.00 -26.89
C GLU A 10 -2.05 -8.41 -25.58
N CYS A 11 -1.53 -9.63 -25.51
CA CYS A 11 -0.73 -10.08 -24.38
C CYS A 11 0.52 -9.20 -24.18
N PHE A 12 1.27 -8.91 -25.26
CA PHE A 12 2.45 -8.06 -25.19
C PHE A 12 2.12 -6.62 -24.74
N LYS A 13 1.05 -6.03 -25.26
CA LYS A 13 0.57 -4.71 -24.83
C LYS A 13 0.21 -4.69 -23.35
N SER A 14 -0.54 -5.70 -22.88
CA SER A 14 -0.94 -5.85 -21.48
C SER A 14 0.27 -5.95 -20.54
N VAL A 15 1.28 -6.75 -20.92
CA VAL A 15 2.54 -6.86 -20.16
C VAL A 15 3.29 -5.52 -20.12
N CYS A 16 3.42 -4.84 -21.25
CA CYS A 16 4.07 -3.53 -21.32
C CYS A 16 3.34 -2.44 -20.51
N GLU A 17 2.01 -2.51 -20.43
CA GLU A 17 1.20 -1.60 -19.61
C GLU A 17 1.36 -1.90 -18.12
N SER A 18 1.36 -3.17 -17.72
CA SER A 18 1.60 -3.57 -16.32
C SER A 18 2.97 -3.10 -15.84
N LEU A 19 4.01 -3.32 -16.64
CA LEU A 19 5.38 -2.89 -16.32
C LEU A 19 5.50 -1.37 -16.19
N ARG A 20 4.88 -0.62 -17.12
CA ARG A 20 4.84 0.85 -17.04
C ARG A 20 4.13 1.32 -15.78
N ARG A 21 2.97 0.74 -15.46
CA ARG A 21 2.22 1.08 -14.25
C ARG A 21 3.01 0.79 -12.98
N TYR A 22 3.64 -0.38 -12.91
CA TYR A 22 4.50 -0.77 -11.79
C TYR A 22 5.65 0.23 -11.61
N HIS A 23 6.35 0.58 -12.70
CA HIS A 23 7.42 1.57 -12.65
C HIS A 23 6.94 2.93 -12.15
N SER A 24 5.79 3.41 -12.64
CA SER A 24 5.20 4.67 -12.19
C SER A 24 4.81 4.64 -10.70
N ILE A 25 4.23 3.54 -10.22
CA ILE A 25 3.91 3.36 -8.78
C ILE A 25 5.19 3.43 -7.94
N MET A 26 6.25 2.73 -8.35
CA MET A 26 7.50 2.70 -7.59
C MET A 26 8.24 4.05 -7.62
N SER A 27 8.20 4.75 -8.75
CA SER A 27 8.74 6.11 -8.88
C SER A 27 8.00 7.08 -7.94
N LEU A 28 6.67 7.04 -7.95
CA LEU A 28 5.84 7.87 -7.09
C LEU A 28 6.04 7.52 -5.60
N LEU A 29 6.19 6.23 -5.27
CA LEU A 29 6.50 5.81 -3.90
C LEU A 29 7.83 6.38 -3.45
N SER A 30 8.87 6.25 -4.27
CA SER A 30 10.20 6.80 -3.98
C SER A 30 10.15 8.32 -3.77
N LYS A 31 9.35 9.04 -4.58
CA LYS A 31 9.09 10.47 -4.39
C LYS A 31 8.48 10.74 -3.01
N VAL A 32 7.41 10.04 -2.63
CA VAL A 32 6.76 10.21 -1.31
C VAL A 32 7.71 9.86 -0.16
N LEU A 33 8.46 8.76 -0.25
CA LEU A 33 9.38 8.31 0.80
C LEU A 33 10.51 9.32 1.04
N ARG A 34 11.02 10.00 0.01
CA ARG A 34 12.05 11.05 0.16
C ARG A 34 11.60 12.26 0.98
N HIS A 35 10.30 12.44 1.14
CA HIS A 35 9.74 13.54 1.93
C HIS A 35 9.28 13.09 3.33
N LEU A 36 9.60 11.85 3.74
CA LEU A 36 9.34 11.41 5.10
C LEU A 36 10.47 11.90 6.03
N PRO A 37 10.13 12.26 7.29
CA PRO A 37 11.14 12.52 8.30
C PRO A 37 12.09 11.34 8.53
N ASP A 38 13.39 11.62 8.71
CA ASP A 38 14.46 10.63 8.93
C ASP A 38 14.16 9.65 10.08
N GLU A 39 13.41 10.11 11.10
CA GLU A 39 13.01 9.27 12.22
C GLU A 39 12.14 8.06 11.80
N TYR A 40 11.53 8.12 10.61
CA TYR A 40 10.71 7.06 10.01
C TYR A 40 11.49 6.13 9.07
N GLY A 41 12.82 6.29 8.95
CA GLY A 41 13.66 5.47 8.07
C GLY A 41 13.57 3.96 8.31
N MET A 42 13.15 3.52 9.51
CA MET A 42 12.94 2.10 9.80
C MET A 42 11.73 1.48 9.06
N TRP A 43 10.78 2.27 8.56
CA TRP A 43 9.67 1.80 7.74
C TRP A 43 9.90 1.96 6.25
N GLU A 44 10.73 2.91 5.82
CA GLU A 44 10.94 3.21 4.39
C GLU A 44 11.33 1.98 3.58
N ARG A 45 12.43 1.31 3.98
CA ARG A 45 12.93 0.15 3.25
C ARG A 45 11.97 -1.05 3.33
N PRO A 46 11.42 -1.43 4.49
CA PRO A 46 10.42 -2.49 4.55
C PRO A 46 9.18 -2.21 3.70
N VAL A 47 8.61 -1.00 3.76
CA VAL A 47 7.44 -0.61 2.97
C VAL A 47 7.75 -0.67 1.48
N ALA A 48 8.86 -0.04 1.04
CA ALA A 48 9.25 -0.05 -0.37
C ALA A 48 9.49 -1.47 -0.90
N THR A 49 10.22 -2.28 -0.13
CA THR A 49 10.59 -3.65 -0.53
C THR A 49 9.36 -4.56 -0.56
N SER A 50 8.53 -4.54 0.48
CA SER A 50 7.34 -5.38 0.55
C SER A 50 6.29 -5.00 -0.50
N LEU A 51 6.12 -3.70 -0.79
CA LEU A 51 5.22 -3.28 -1.86
C LEU A 51 5.73 -3.73 -3.24
N ALA A 52 6.99 -3.45 -3.55
CA ALA A 52 7.62 -3.82 -4.81
C ALA A 52 7.56 -5.33 -5.08
N LEU A 53 8.06 -6.12 -4.13
CA LEU A 53 8.07 -7.58 -4.25
C LEU A 53 6.66 -8.16 -4.23
N GLY A 54 5.75 -7.60 -3.42
CA GLY A 54 4.36 -8.04 -3.36
C GLY A 54 3.65 -7.92 -4.69
N LEU A 55 3.78 -6.76 -5.35
CA LEU A 55 3.21 -6.52 -6.68
C LEU A 55 3.86 -7.41 -7.74
N ALA A 56 5.19 -7.50 -7.76
CA ALA A 56 5.92 -8.32 -8.74
C ALA A 56 5.56 -9.81 -8.63
N LEU A 57 5.38 -10.33 -7.41
CA LEU A 57 4.98 -11.72 -7.18
C LEU A 57 3.54 -11.97 -7.61
N ILE A 58 2.61 -11.03 -7.37
CA ILE A 58 1.24 -11.14 -7.90
C ILE A 58 1.28 -11.21 -9.43
N ASP A 59 1.98 -10.29 -10.10
CA ASP A 59 2.09 -10.26 -11.56
C ASP A 59 2.73 -11.54 -12.12
N SER A 60 3.64 -12.16 -11.37
CA SER A 60 4.28 -13.43 -11.73
C SER A 60 3.44 -14.68 -11.40
N GLY A 61 2.24 -14.51 -10.85
CA GLY A 61 1.34 -15.61 -10.48
C GLY A 61 1.58 -16.20 -9.09
N CYS A 62 2.60 -15.76 -8.36
CA CYS A 62 2.89 -16.12 -6.97
C CYS A 62 1.98 -15.37 -5.97
N VAL A 63 0.65 -15.49 -6.18
CA VAL A 63 -0.38 -14.66 -5.53
C VAL A 63 -0.33 -14.74 -4.00
N VAL A 64 -0.23 -15.92 -3.41
CA VAL A 64 -0.27 -16.09 -1.94
C VAL A 64 0.88 -15.33 -1.27
N LEU A 65 2.10 -15.50 -1.80
CA LEU A 65 3.27 -14.80 -1.26
C LEU A 65 3.20 -13.28 -1.54
N GLY A 66 2.70 -12.89 -2.71
CA GLY A 66 2.48 -11.49 -3.03
C GLY A 66 1.48 -10.82 -2.09
N CYS A 67 0.33 -11.44 -1.85
CA CYS A 67 -0.69 -10.98 -0.90
C CYS A 67 -0.14 -10.92 0.53
N TYR A 68 0.73 -11.86 0.92
CA TYR A 68 1.41 -11.83 2.22
C TYR A 68 2.28 -10.57 2.39
N LEU A 69 3.09 -10.26 1.38
CA LEU A 69 3.94 -9.07 1.40
C LEU A 69 3.13 -7.77 1.34
N LEU A 70 2.05 -7.72 0.54
CA LEU A 70 1.14 -6.58 0.50
C LEU A 70 0.46 -6.35 1.85
N ARG A 71 0.03 -7.43 2.53
CA ARG A 71 -0.52 -7.36 3.88
C ARG A 71 0.52 -6.83 4.86
N TYR A 72 1.73 -7.36 4.85
CA TYR A 72 2.83 -6.88 5.70
C TYR A 72 3.11 -5.40 5.48
N CYS A 73 3.15 -4.96 4.21
CA CYS A 73 3.31 -3.55 3.86
C CYS A 73 2.19 -2.67 4.44
N LEU A 74 0.94 -3.13 4.34
CA LEU A 74 -0.22 -2.42 4.88
C LEU A 74 -0.18 -2.34 6.41
N GLU A 75 0.19 -3.44 7.07
CA GLU A 75 0.40 -3.49 8.53
C GLU A 75 1.49 -2.50 8.97
N ALA A 76 2.60 -2.43 8.23
CA ALA A 76 3.72 -1.53 8.52
C ALA A 76 3.33 -0.05 8.45
N VAL A 77 2.58 0.39 7.42
CA VAL A 77 2.14 1.79 7.32
C VAL A 77 1.07 2.15 8.35
N ILE A 78 0.17 1.21 8.70
CA ILE A 78 -0.80 1.42 9.78
C ILE A 78 -0.08 1.55 11.12
N GLN A 79 0.94 0.71 11.34
CA GLN A 79 1.79 0.76 12.52
C GLN A 79 2.49 2.11 12.62
N LEU A 80 3.15 2.57 11.55
CA LEU A 80 3.78 3.90 11.49
C LEU A 80 2.78 4.99 11.91
N HIS A 81 1.61 5.00 11.28
CA HIS A 81 0.60 6.02 11.54
C HIS A 81 0.08 5.99 12.98
N TYR A 82 -0.23 4.81 13.49
CA TYR A 82 -0.76 4.62 14.84
C TYR A 82 0.28 4.99 15.92
N PHE A 83 1.53 4.54 15.77
CA PHE A 83 2.57 4.83 16.76
C PHE A 83 3.06 6.27 16.72
N THR A 84 3.06 6.93 15.57
CA THR A 84 3.35 8.37 15.48
C THR A 84 2.33 9.18 16.27
N TRP A 85 1.04 8.88 16.10
CA TRP A 85 -0.01 9.51 16.90
C TRP A 85 0.10 9.19 18.39
N LEU A 86 0.36 7.93 18.75
CA LEU A 86 0.47 7.52 20.14
C LEU A 86 1.68 8.16 20.83
N ALA A 87 2.80 8.27 20.12
CA ALA A 87 4.02 8.96 20.55
C ALA A 87 3.73 10.43 20.86
N SER A 88 3.15 11.15 19.90
CA SER A 88 2.75 12.55 20.06
C SER A 88 1.81 12.75 21.26
N ARG A 89 0.78 11.89 21.40
CA ARG A 89 -0.18 11.99 22.50
C ARG A 89 0.45 11.73 23.88
N ARG A 90 1.49 10.90 23.96
CA ARG A 90 2.14 10.53 25.21
C ARG A 90 3.38 11.37 25.52
N GLY A 91 3.87 12.16 24.56
CA GLY A 91 5.15 12.87 24.69
C GLY A 91 6.35 11.93 24.81
N ILE A 92 6.31 10.77 24.16
CA ILE A 92 7.36 9.74 24.23
C ILE A 92 7.94 9.52 22.82
N PRO A 93 9.26 9.36 22.66
CA PRO A 93 9.86 9.02 21.37
C PRO A 93 9.25 7.75 20.75
N ILE A 94 8.97 7.79 19.45
CA ILE A 94 8.33 6.67 18.72
C ILE A 94 9.13 5.36 18.85
N ARG A 95 10.48 5.46 18.83
CA ARG A 95 11.39 4.31 18.97
C ARG A 95 11.23 3.59 20.30
N GLU A 96 11.03 4.32 21.39
CA GLU A 96 10.82 3.74 22.72
C GLU A 96 9.49 3.00 22.82
N LEU A 97 8.43 3.58 22.25
CA LEU A 97 7.14 2.90 22.16
C LEU A 97 7.27 1.59 21.37
N LEU A 98 7.90 1.60 20.20
CA LEU A 98 8.08 0.38 19.40
C LEU A 98 8.89 -0.68 20.11
N ALA A 99 10.00 -0.31 20.76
CA ALA A 99 10.81 -1.24 21.53
C ALA A 99 9.98 -1.92 22.63
N LYS A 100 9.12 -1.15 23.32
CA LYS A 100 8.20 -1.67 24.32
C LYS A 100 7.19 -2.65 23.72
N TYR A 101 6.52 -2.29 22.63
CA TYR A 101 5.46 -3.13 22.05
C TYR A 101 6.00 -4.37 21.32
N SER A 102 7.19 -4.28 20.74
CA SER A 102 7.88 -5.40 20.08
C SER A 102 8.25 -6.50 21.07
N ARG A 103 8.71 -6.14 22.29
CA ARG A 103 9.01 -7.10 23.38
C ARG A 103 7.83 -7.98 23.77
N PHE A 104 6.60 -7.55 23.52
CA PHE A 104 5.39 -8.31 23.82
C PHE A 104 4.80 -9.05 22.61
N GLY A 105 5.48 -9.05 21.46
CA GLY A 105 4.92 -9.59 20.22
C GLY A 105 3.66 -8.86 19.75
N ARG A 106 3.47 -7.60 20.18
CA ARG A 106 2.27 -6.77 19.92
C ARG A 106 2.59 -5.61 18.98
N ALA A 107 3.52 -5.82 18.06
CA ALA A 107 3.96 -4.80 17.11
C ALA A 107 2.80 -4.35 16.18
N PHE A 108 1.89 -5.26 15.83
CA PHE A 108 0.64 -4.96 15.15
C PHE A 108 -0.52 -5.74 15.79
N TRP A 109 -1.71 -5.15 15.85
CA TRP A 109 -2.94 -5.86 16.22
C TRP A 109 -4.12 -5.33 15.41
N LEU A 110 -5.14 -6.16 15.17
CA LEU A 110 -6.30 -5.80 14.35
C LEU A 110 -7.07 -4.57 14.84
N LYS A 111 -7.16 -4.36 16.15
CA LYS A 111 -7.74 -3.13 16.72
C LYS A 111 -7.04 -1.85 16.22
N MET A 112 -5.78 -1.88 15.77
CA MET A 112 -5.12 -0.72 15.18
C MET A 112 -5.88 -0.23 13.95
N ILE A 113 -6.40 -1.11 13.09
CA ILE A 113 -7.23 -0.76 11.92
C ILE A 113 -8.48 0.02 12.34
N ARG A 114 -9.12 -0.43 13.42
CA ARG A 114 -10.33 0.21 13.95
C ARG A 114 -10.00 1.55 14.61
N ASP A 115 -8.89 1.61 15.31
CA ASP A 115 -8.51 2.73 16.17
C ASP A 115 -7.52 3.68 15.47
N VAL A 116 -7.32 3.52 14.13
CA VAL A 116 -6.47 4.41 13.32
C VAL A 116 -6.98 5.86 13.47
N PRO A 117 -6.13 6.78 13.98
CA PRO A 117 -6.48 8.19 14.17
C PRO A 117 -6.64 8.89 12.83
N GLY A 118 -7.50 9.92 12.77
CA GLY A 118 -7.63 10.78 11.58
C GLY A 118 -8.25 10.12 10.33
N LEU A 119 -8.50 8.81 10.32
CA LEU A 119 -9.07 8.10 9.18
C LEU A 119 -10.60 8.27 9.08
N PRO A 120 -11.14 8.80 7.97
CA PRO A 120 -12.58 8.89 7.75
C PRO A 120 -13.27 7.52 7.86
N GLY A 121 -14.49 7.48 8.41
CA GLY A 121 -15.21 6.22 8.65
C GLY A 121 -15.41 5.36 7.39
N VAL A 122 -15.60 5.98 6.22
CA VAL A 122 -15.68 5.29 4.93
C VAL A 122 -14.37 4.59 4.59
N TYR A 123 -13.23 5.27 4.75
CA TYR A 123 -11.90 4.70 4.49
C TYR A 123 -11.53 3.62 5.50
N ARG A 124 -11.96 3.75 6.76
CA ARG A 124 -11.80 2.70 7.76
C ARG A 124 -12.52 1.41 7.37
N LYS A 125 -13.76 1.50 6.89
CA LYS A 125 -14.52 0.33 6.40
C LYS A 125 -13.86 -0.30 5.18
N GLN A 126 -13.37 0.53 4.24
CA GLN A 126 -12.63 0.04 3.07
C GLN A 126 -11.32 -0.64 3.47
N LEU A 127 -10.54 -0.04 4.37
CA LEU A 127 -9.28 -0.60 4.86
C LEU A 127 -9.49 -1.96 5.50
N ALA A 128 -10.51 -2.10 6.35
CA ALA A 128 -10.85 -3.38 6.98
C ALA A 128 -11.21 -4.45 5.94
N ARG A 129 -11.97 -4.10 4.89
CA ARG A 129 -12.30 -5.02 3.79
C ARG A 129 -11.04 -5.46 3.05
N VAL A 130 -10.21 -4.52 2.60
CA VAL A 130 -8.94 -4.80 1.90
C VAL A 130 -8.04 -5.71 2.73
N TYR A 131 -7.93 -5.44 4.02
CA TYR A 131 -7.15 -6.28 4.94
C TYR A 131 -7.71 -7.70 5.05
N ILE A 132 -9.04 -7.86 5.18
CA ILE A 132 -9.69 -9.18 5.26
C ILE A 132 -9.49 -9.96 3.95
N GLU A 133 -9.61 -9.30 2.80
CA GLU A 133 -9.35 -9.91 1.49
C GLU A 133 -7.90 -10.41 1.37
N LEU A 134 -6.92 -9.60 1.75
CA LEU A 134 -5.53 -10.04 1.81
C LEU A 134 -5.35 -11.22 2.77
N ALA A 135 -5.96 -11.16 3.95
CA ALA A 135 -5.90 -12.25 4.92
C ALA A 135 -6.44 -13.56 4.32
N HIS A 136 -7.57 -13.52 3.62
CA HIS A 136 -8.18 -14.66 2.94
C HIS A 136 -7.23 -15.35 1.95
N TYR A 137 -6.39 -14.59 1.25
CA TYR A 137 -5.38 -15.12 0.33
C TYR A 137 -4.10 -15.61 1.01
N THR A 138 -3.87 -15.27 2.28
CA THR A 138 -2.65 -15.63 3.03
C THR A 138 -2.86 -16.76 4.04
N HIS A 139 -4.11 -17.14 4.32
CA HIS A 139 -4.46 -18.26 5.17
C HIS A 139 -4.88 -19.46 4.30
N PRO A 140 -4.56 -20.71 4.71
CA PRO A 140 -4.90 -21.90 3.94
C PRO A 140 -6.43 -22.10 3.87
N SER A 141 -7.03 -21.57 2.81
CA SER A 141 -8.44 -21.70 2.45
C SER A 141 -8.55 -22.46 1.13
N THR A 142 -9.75 -22.97 0.80
CA THR A 142 -9.98 -23.64 -0.49
C THR A 142 -9.55 -22.75 -1.68
N GLU A 143 -9.83 -21.44 -1.59
CA GLU A 143 -9.44 -20.47 -2.62
C GLU A 143 -7.92 -20.22 -2.65
N SER A 144 -7.28 -20.05 -1.49
CA SER A 144 -5.83 -19.83 -1.46
C SER A 144 -5.05 -21.05 -1.95
N LEU A 145 -5.51 -22.27 -1.63
CA LEU A 145 -4.93 -23.51 -2.12
C LEU A 145 -5.16 -23.68 -3.63
N ALA A 146 -6.35 -23.32 -4.13
CA ALA A 146 -6.62 -23.32 -5.57
C ALA A 146 -5.72 -22.33 -6.31
N LEU A 147 -5.42 -21.17 -5.72
CA LEU A 147 -4.49 -20.18 -6.30
C LEU A 147 -3.05 -20.71 -6.39
N LEU A 148 -2.60 -21.53 -5.44
CA LEU A 148 -1.27 -22.15 -5.47
C LEU A 148 -1.14 -23.19 -6.59
N SER A 149 -2.23 -23.89 -6.92
CA SER A 149 -2.25 -24.93 -7.95
C SER A 149 -2.63 -24.41 -9.34
N ARG A 150 -2.71 -23.09 -9.51
CA ARG A 150 -3.27 -22.44 -10.69
C ARG A 150 -2.22 -22.16 -11.76
N THR A 151 -2.60 -22.32 -13.03
CA THR A 151 -1.73 -22.05 -14.19
C THR A 151 -2.26 -20.92 -15.10
N GLY A 152 -3.34 -20.24 -14.70
CA GLY A 152 -4.01 -19.20 -15.48
C GLY A 152 -3.71 -17.75 -15.04
N PRO A 153 -4.30 -16.73 -15.72
CA PRO A 153 -4.07 -15.31 -15.44
C PRO A 153 -4.68 -14.87 -14.11
N VAL A 154 -3.97 -14.05 -13.32
CA VAL A 154 -4.41 -13.61 -11.98
C VAL A 154 -5.86 -13.11 -11.99
N PRO A 155 -6.73 -13.55 -11.06
CA PRO A 155 -8.10 -13.04 -10.97
C PRO A 155 -8.11 -11.52 -10.81
N ALA A 156 -8.92 -10.83 -11.61
CA ALA A 156 -8.98 -9.36 -11.62
C ALA A 156 -9.19 -8.75 -10.22
N ARG A 157 -9.96 -9.43 -9.37
CA ARG A 157 -10.19 -9.02 -7.97
C ARG A 157 -8.89 -8.88 -7.17
N ILE A 158 -7.90 -9.74 -7.39
CA ILE A 158 -6.60 -9.66 -6.70
C ILE A 158 -5.83 -8.42 -7.15
N SER A 159 -5.86 -8.11 -8.45
CA SER A 159 -5.27 -6.88 -8.99
C SER A 159 -5.95 -5.62 -8.44
N ASP A 160 -7.27 -5.64 -8.24
CA ASP A 160 -7.99 -4.53 -7.61
C ASP A 160 -7.65 -4.39 -6.13
N VAL A 161 -7.55 -5.48 -5.38
CA VAL A 161 -7.09 -5.47 -3.99
C VAL A 161 -5.66 -4.93 -3.90
N ALA A 162 -4.76 -5.35 -4.80
CA ALA A 162 -3.39 -4.84 -4.83
C ALA A 162 -3.34 -3.33 -5.07
N ARG A 163 -4.16 -2.81 -5.99
CA ARG A 163 -4.30 -1.36 -6.22
C ARG A 163 -4.82 -0.62 -4.99
N ASP A 164 -5.82 -1.17 -4.32
CA ASP A 164 -6.35 -0.59 -3.09
C ASP A 164 -5.30 -0.57 -1.97
N VAL A 165 -4.44 -1.59 -1.87
CA VAL A 165 -3.29 -1.60 -0.94
C VAL A 165 -2.33 -0.47 -1.28
N VAL A 166 -1.94 -0.31 -2.55
CA VAL A 166 -1.05 0.79 -2.98
C VAL A 166 -1.65 2.15 -2.61
N ASP A 167 -2.95 2.36 -2.87
CA ASP A 167 -3.62 3.63 -2.55
C ASP A 167 -3.65 3.89 -1.04
N PHE A 168 -3.93 2.87 -0.21
CA PHE A 168 -3.86 3.02 1.24
C PHE A 168 -2.44 3.26 1.76
N VAL A 169 -1.44 2.58 1.21
CA VAL A 169 -0.03 2.78 1.55
C VAL A 169 0.36 4.22 1.26
N MET A 170 0.12 4.71 0.05
CA MET A 170 0.40 6.10 -0.32
C MET A 170 -0.36 7.08 0.57
N TYR A 171 -1.67 6.84 0.78
CA TYR A 171 -2.49 7.68 1.64
C TYR A 171 -1.92 7.80 3.06
N PHE A 172 -1.48 6.70 3.67
CA PHE A 172 -0.88 6.72 5.01
C PHE A 172 0.46 7.44 5.03
N LEU A 173 1.36 7.15 4.09
CA LEU A 173 2.66 7.82 4.01
C LEU A 173 2.51 9.33 3.84
N LEU A 174 1.56 9.79 3.02
CA LEU A 174 1.27 11.20 2.79
C LEU A 174 0.85 11.96 4.07
N HIS A 175 0.34 11.28 5.10
CA HIS A 175 0.05 11.94 6.39
C HIS A 175 1.31 12.34 7.16
N HIS A 176 2.46 11.80 6.78
CA HIS A 176 3.75 12.01 7.41
C HIS A 176 4.67 12.90 6.58
N VAL A 177 4.24 13.31 5.39
CA VAL A 177 4.95 14.28 4.55
C VAL A 177 4.66 15.70 5.07
N ASP A 178 5.71 16.50 5.21
CA ASP A 178 5.58 17.89 5.65
C ASP A 178 4.83 18.75 4.61
N GLU A 179 4.21 19.85 5.08
CA GLU A 179 3.37 20.70 4.23
C GLU A 179 4.13 21.40 3.10
N GLY A 180 5.42 21.68 3.29
CA GLY A 180 6.28 22.28 2.26
C GLY A 180 6.53 21.30 1.13
N SER A 181 6.93 20.07 1.48
CA SER A 181 7.20 18.97 0.57
C SER A 181 5.96 18.49 -0.20
N LEU A 182 4.76 18.64 0.35
CA LEU A 182 3.53 18.29 -0.37
C LEU A 182 3.36 19.07 -1.69
N ARG A 183 3.99 20.25 -1.82
CA ARG A 183 3.95 21.07 -3.06
C ARG A 183 4.67 20.42 -4.24
N ASP A 184 5.60 19.51 -3.97
CA ASP A 184 6.33 18.78 -5.00
C ASP A 184 5.51 17.58 -5.55
N LEU A 185 4.37 17.28 -4.92
CA LEU A 185 3.50 16.16 -5.27
C LEU A 185 2.28 16.66 -6.06
N ASP A 186 2.08 16.08 -7.25
CA ASP A 186 0.95 16.40 -8.12
C ASP A 186 -0.19 15.40 -7.91
N PRO A 187 -1.39 15.83 -7.47
CA PRO A 187 -2.57 14.96 -7.36
C PRO A 187 -2.89 14.17 -8.64
N GLU A 188 -2.61 14.71 -9.83
CA GLU A 188 -2.88 14.02 -11.10
C GLU A 188 -1.95 12.82 -11.33
N GLU A 189 -0.71 12.85 -10.83
CA GLU A 189 0.19 11.68 -10.84
C GLU A 189 -0.47 10.49 -10.10
N PHE A 190 -1.11 10.75 -8.95
CA PHE A 190 -1.82 9.72 -8.18
C PHE A 190 -3.11 9.27 -8.90
N SER A 191 -3.91 10.21 -9.41
CA SER A 191 -5.16 9.92 -10.12
C SER A 191 -4.93 9.06 -11.36
N SER A 192 -3.89 9.34 -12.14
CA SER A 192 -3.54 8.58 -13.35
C SER A 192 -3.23 7.10 -13.07
N LEU A 193 -2.80 6.79 -11.84
CA LEU A 193 -2.52 5.42 -11.38
C LEU A 193 -3.72 4.75 -10.69
N GLY A 194 -4.85 5.46 -10.58
CA GLY A 194 -6.06 5.01 -9.90
C GLY A 194 -6.00 5.14 -8.37
N LEU A 195 -5.06 5.93 -7.84
CA LEU A 195 -4.83 6.10 -6.39
C LEU A 195 -5.71 7.22 -5.85
N THR A 196 -7.00 6.94 -5.78
CA THR A 196 -8.06 7.93 -5.54
C THR A 196 -7.95 8.59 -4.16
N ARG A 197 -7.58 7.84 -3.11
CA ARG A 197 -7.50 8.34 -1.73
C ARG A 197 -6.29 9.23 -1.57
N ALA A 198 -5.14 8.79 -2.08
CA ALA A 198 -3.91 9.56 -2.10
C ALA A 198 -4.07 10.87 -2.88
N ALA A 199 -4.62 10.82 -4.10
CA ALA A 199 -4.90 12.01 -4.91
C ALA A 199 -5.79 13.03 -4.18
N LYS A 200 -6.90 12.56 -3.60
CA LYS A 200 -7.82 13.41 -2.82
C LYS A 200 -7.14 14.03 -1.60
N TYR A 201 -6.25 13.29 -0.94
CA TYR A 201 -5.51 13.79 0.22
C TYR A 201 -4.58 14.94 -0.19
N VAL A 202 -3.74 14.74 -1.20
CA VAL A 202 -2.80 15.77 -1.69
C VAL A 202 -3.57 17.02 -2.13
N ALA A 203 -4.60 16.86 -2.98
CA ALA A 203 -5.40 17.98 -3.47
C ALA A 203 -6.06 18.78 -2.32
N LYS A 204 -6.56 18.09 -1.29
CA LYS A 204 -7.15 18.73 -0.11
C LYS A 204 -6.12 19.51 0.70
N ARG A 205 -4.90 18.99 0.86
CA ARG A 205 -3.85 19.64 1.65
C ARG A 205 -3.28 20.87 0.94
N LEU A 206 -3.07 20.80 -0.38
CA LEU A 206 -2.60 21.94 -1.19
C LEU A 206 -3.58 23.13 -1.17
N ARG A 207 -4.90 22.86 -1.16
CA ARG A 207 -5.90 23.93 -1.02
C ARG A 207 -5.84 24.64 0.33
N LYS A 208 -5.46 23.93 1.40
CA LYS A 208 -5.35 24.52 2.73
C LYS A 208 -4.12 25.40 2.90
N THR A 209 -3.04 25.14 2.16
CA THR A 209 -1.77 25.89 2.24
C THR A 209 -1.74 27.11 1.32
N SER A 210 -2.80 27.34 0.54
CA SER A 210 -2.96 28.49 -0.38
C SER A 210 -3.79 29.64 0.23
N HIS A 211 -4.22 29.49 1.47
CA HIS A 211 -4.96 30.48 2.27
C HIS A 211 -4.17 30.82 3.53
#